data_AF-A0A496A9N2-F1
#
_entry.id   AF-A0A496A9N2-F1
#
_cell.length_a   1.000
_cell.length_b   1.000
_cell.length_c   1.000
_cell.angle_alpha   90.00
_cell.angle_beta   90.00
_cell.angle_gamma   90.00
#
_symmetry.space_group_name_H-M   'P 1'
#
loop_
_entity.id
_entity.type
_entity.pdbx_description
1 polymer ?
#
loop_
_entity_poly.entity_id
_entity_poly.type
_entity_poly.pdbx_seq_one_letter_code
_entity_poly.pdbx_strand_id
1 'polypeptide(L)'
;MQKQESHDFRRGSVNDLQLQQYLFDVQGYLVVENVLSPEEVAALNQCVDEQQLPTPGKVQRFGSAPEGPGFLQWGKPFCDLLDHPKIMPILQFRLGDCFRLDRI
;
A
#
# COMPACT_ATOMS: atom_id res chain seq x y z
N MET A 1 22.11 -23.11 23.10
CA MET A 1 22.50 -21.74 23.51
C MET A 1 23.10 -21.04 22.30
N GLN A 2 22.37 -20.11 21.70
CA GLN A 2 22.88 -18.84 21.19
C GLN A 2 21.63 -18.01 20.82
N LYS A 3 21.37 -17.02 21.67
CA LYS A 3 20.36 -16.00 21.49
C LYS A 3 20.97 -14.83 20.71
N GLN A 4 20.06 -14.08 20.09
CA GLN A 4 20.10 -12.63 19.92
C GLN A 4 20.88 -12.11 18.72
N GLU A 5 20.14 -11.58 17.74
CA GLU A 5 20.31 -10.20 17.23
C GLU A 5 18.94 -9.66 16.77
N SER A 6 18.05 -9.38 17.74
CA SER A 6 17.00 -8.39 17.55
C SER A 6 17.59 -7.05 17.95
N HIS A 7 18.09 -6.28 16.99
CA HIS A 7 18.59 -4.93 17.26
C HIS A 7 18.28 -4.00 16.08
N ASP A 8 17.53 -2.94 16.39
CA ASP A 8 17.49 -1.66 15.67
C ASP A 8 16.53 -1.44 14.49
N PHE A 9 15.24 -1.79 14.62
CA PHE A 9 14.19 -1.27 13.72
C PHE A 9 13.71 0.16 14.07
N ARG A 10 14.15 0.76 15.19
CA ARG A 10 13.55 1.99 15.74
C ARG A 10 14.31 3.29 15.48
N ARG A 11 15.48 3.26 14.82
CA ARG A 11 16.31 4.47 14.62
C ARG A 11 16.29 5.05 13.18
N GLY A 12 15.75 4.31 12.20
CA GLY A 12 15.54 4.76 10.82
C GLY A 12 14.12 5.27 10.53
N SER A 13 13.47 5.93 11.50
CA SER A 13 12.03 6.21 11.41
C SER A 13 11.66 7.68 11.20
N VAL A 14 12.45 8.64 11.68
CA VAL A 14 12.07 10.07 11.60
C VAL A 14 12.87 10.80 10.53
N ASN A 15 14.18 10.57 10.48
CA ASN A 15 15.05 11.16 9.45
C ASN A 15 14.65 10.68 8.04
N ASP A 16 14.26 9.42 7.91
CA ASP A 16 13.78 8.86 6.66
C ASP A 16 12.44 9.47 6.23
N LEU A 17 11.51 9.72 7.16
CA LEU A 17 10.24 10.40 6.86
C LEU A 17 10.46 11.86 6.43
N GLN A 18 11.36 12.59 7.09
CA GLN A 18 11.71 13.96 6.71
C GLN A 18 12.39 14.03 5.34
N LEU A 19 13.26 13.07 5.02
CA LEU A 19 13.87 12.95 3.71
C LEU A 19 12.83 12.61 2.64
N GLN A 20 11.94 11.66 2.92
CA GLN A 20 10.83 11.30 2.03
C GLN A 20 9.90 12.48 1.77
N GLN A 21 9.61 13.29 2.79
CA GLN A 21 8.87 14.54 2.66
C GLN A 21 9.58 15.48 1.70
N TYR A 22 10.86 15.75 1.96
CA TYR A 22 11.66 16.66 1.14
C TYR A 22 11.72 16.21 -0.32
N LEU A 23 11.99 14.92 -0.56
CA LEU A 23 12.02 14.34 -1.89
C LEU A 23 10.70 14.54 -2.61
N PHE A 24 9.58 14.22 -1.95
CA PHE A 24 8.26 14.43 -2.53
C PHE A 24 8.00 15.92 -2.80
N ASP A 25 8.36 16.84 -1.90
CA ASP A 25 8.11 18.27 -2.11
C ASP A 25 8.88 18.83 -3.30
N VAL A 26 10.08 18.29 -3.58
CA VAL A 26 10.89 18.68 -4.74
C VAL A 26 10.38 18.06 -6.05
N GLN A 27 10.02 16.77 -6.04
CA GLN A 27 9.73 16.03 -7.28
C GLN A 27 8.25 15.77 -7.56
N GLY A 28 7.38 15.97 -6.56
CA GLY A 28 5.93 15.75 -6.62
C GLY A 28 5.48 14.29 -6.44
N TYR A 29 6.40 13.36 -6.19
CA TYR A 29 6.09 11.93 -5.98
C TYR A 29 7.09 11.28 -5.02
N LEU A 30 6.81 10.08 -4.53
CA LEU A 30 7.75 9.28 -3.75
C LEU A 30 7.71 7.83 -4.22
N VAL A 31 8.88 7.22 -4.38
CA VAL A 31 9.01 5.78 -4.65
C VAL A 31 9.39 5.10 -3.35
N VAL A 32 8.54 4.18 -2.90
CA VAL A 32 8.84 3.30 -1.76
C VAL A 32 9.00 1.90 -2.32
N GLU A 33 10.24 1.42 -2.35
CA GLU A 33 10.56 0.13 -2.95
C GLU A 33 10.19 -1.01 -1.99
N ASN A 34 9.80 -2.16 -2.56
CA ASN A 34 9.59 -3.41 -1.81
C ASN A 34 8.68 -3.22 -0.59
N VAL A 35 7.60 -2.44 -0.77
CA VAL A 35 6.58 -2.24 0.26
C VAL A 35 5.97 -3.58 0.64
N LEU A 36 5.55 -4.34 -0.38
CA LEU A 36 5.03 -5.70 -0.28
C LEU A 36 6.14 -6.72 -0.47
N SER A 37 6.04 -7.81 0.28
CA SER A 37 6.86 -9.01 0.09
C SER A 37 6.44 -9.79 -1.16
N PRO A 38 7.31 -10.68 -1.69
CA PRO A 38 6.95 -11.56 -2.81
C PRO A 38 5.72 -12.44 -2.53
N GLU A 39 5.52 -12.84 -1.26
CA GLU A 39 4.40 -13.67 -0.82
C GLU A 39 3.08 -12.91 -0.85
N GLU A 40 3.07 -11.66 -0.35
CA GLU A 40 1.90 -10.77 -0.41
C GLU A 40 1.52 -10.47 -1.85
N VAL A 41 2.51 -10.21 -2.71
CA VAL A 41 2.29 -10.01 -4.15
C VAL A 41 1.69 -11.26 -4.80
N ALA A 42 2.19 -12.45 -4.47
CA ALA A 42 1.64 -13.71 -4.99
C ALA A 42 0.18 -13.91 -4.56
N ALA A 43 -0.14 -13.64 -3.29
CA ALA A 43 -1.50 -13.73 -2.76
C ALA A 43 -2.47 -12.76 -3.47
N LEU A 44 -2.05 -11.50 -3.66
CA LEU A 44 -2.84 -10.51 -4.39
C LEU A 44 -3.07 -10.92 -5.85
N ASN A 45 -2.04 -11.40 -6.53
CA ASN A 45 -2.16 -11.87 -7.91
C ASN A 45 -3.14 -13.03 -8.03
N GLN A 46 -3.09 -14.00 -7.10
CA GLN A 46 -4.05 -15.10 -7.07
C GLN A 46 -5.49 -14.58 -6.91
N CYS A 47 -5.72 -13.63 -5.99
CA CYS A 47 -7.05 -13.04 -5.81
C CYS A 47 -7.56 -12.35 -7.08
N VAL A 48 -6.68 -11.72 -7.86
CA VAL A 48 -7.01 -11.09 -9.15
C VAL A 48 -7.35 -12.13 -10.20
N ASP A 49 -6.55 -13.21 -10.31
CA ASP A 49 -6.77 -14.30 -11.26
C ASP A 49 -8.13 -14.98 -11.05
N GLU A 50 -8.58 -15.09 -9.80
CA GLU A 50 -9.89 -15.65 -9.44
C GLU A 50 -11.07 -14.80 -9.95
N GLN A 51 -10.88 -13.51 -10.21
CA GLN A 51 -11.95 -12.60 -10.67
C GLN A 51 -12.30 -12.77 -12.16
N GLN A 52 -11.53 -13.56 -12.93
CA GLN A 52 -11.73 -13.80 -14.36
C GLN A 52 -11.94 -12.49 -15.16
N LEU A 53 -11.08 -11.51 -14.91
CA LEU A 53 -11.24 -10.17 -15.48
C LEU A 53 -11.21 -10.19 -17.01
N PRO A 54 -11.98 -9.30 -17.68
CA PRO A 54 -11.95 -9.22 -19.13
C PRO A 54 -10.59 -8.79 -19.64
N THR A 55 -10.30 -9.11 -20.90
CA THR A 55 -9.04 -8.74 -21.56
C THR A 55 -8.76 -7.23 -21.41
N PRO A 56 -7.52 -6.84 -21.07
CA PRO A 56 -7.13 -5.43 -20.94
C PRO A 56 -7.55 -4.60 -22.15
N GLY A 57 -8.20 -3.46 -21.91
CA GLY A 57 -8.69 -2.54 -22.95
C GLY A 57 -10.19 -2.62 -23.26
N LYS A 58 -10.94 -3.55 -22.65
CA LYS A 58 -12.42 -3.65 -22.82
C LYS A 58 -13.25 -3.20 -21.60
N VAL A 59 -12.62 -2.82 -20.49
CA VAL A 59 -13.31 -2.53 -19.22
C VAL A 59 -13.12 -1.08 -18.78
N GLN A 60 -14.19 -0.50 -18.23
CA GLN A 60 -14.16 0.72 -17.42
C GLN A 60 -13.29 0.46 -16.18
N ARG A 61 -12.31 1.34 -15.95
CA ARG A 61 -11.46 1.51 -14.76
C ARG A 61 -11.28 0.28 -13.86
N PHE A 62 -10.10 -0.36 -13.91
CA PHE A 62 -9.69 -1.42 -12.99
C PHE A 62 -9.98 -1.05 -11.52
N GLY A 63 -10.67 -1.93 -10.79
CA GLY A 63 -11.05 -1.69 -9.41
C GLY A 63 -12.26 -0.77 -9.20
N SER A 64 -12.84 -0.20 -10.25
CA SER A 64 -14.09 0.57 -10.18
C SER A 64 -15.26 -0.38 -10.39
N ALA A 65 -16.06 -0.59 -9.36
CA ALA A 65 -17.40 -1.14 -9.57
C ALA A 65 -18.34 0.05 -9.84
N PRO A 66 -19.08 0.08 -10.96
CA PRO A 66 -20.22 0.98 -11.09
C PRO A 66 -21.31 0.68 -10.03
N GLU A 67 -21.31 -0.54 -9.48
CA GLU A 67 -22.23 -1.04 -8.45
C GLU A 67 -21.43 -1.90 -7.45
N GLY A 68 -20.91 -1.33 -6.35
CA GLY A 68 -20.25 -2.09 -5.25
C GLY A 68 -18.91 -1.52 -4.75
N PRO A 69 -18.27 -2.14 -3.73
CA PRO A 69 -17.06 -1.62 -3.08
C PRO A 69 -15.74 -1.94 -3.82
N GLY A 70 -15.80 -2.27 -5.12
CA GLY A 70 -14.62 -2.52 -5.96
C GLY A 70 -13.76 -3.70 -5.47
N PHE A 71 -12.44 -3.53 -5.46
CA PHE A 71 -11.47 -4.56 -5.04
C PHE A 71 -11.56 -4.91 -3.54
N LEU A 72 -12.23 -4.09 -2.72
CA LEU A 72 -12.39 -4.37 -1.29
C LEU A 72 -13.26 -5.62 -1.03
N GLN A 73 -14.05 -6.06 -2.02
CA GLN A 73 -14.79 -7.32 -1.93
C GLN A 73 -13.95 -8.56 -2.30
N TRP A 74 -12.76 -8.39 -2.86
CA TRP A 74 -11.92 -9.50 -3.34
C TRP A 74 -11.18 -10.22 -2.22
N GLY A 75 -11.24 -9.68 -1.00
CA GLY A 75 -10.78 -10.35 0.20
C GLY A 75 -9.83 -9.51 1.04
N LYS A 76 -9.42 -10.12 2.15
CA LYS A 76 -8.56 -9.48 3.15
C LYS A 76 -7.22 -8.95 2.61
N PRO A 77 -6.53 -9.61 1.66
CA PRO A 77 -5.26 -9.09 1.13
C PRO A 77 -5.36 -7.67 0.56
N PHE A 78 -6.49 -7.32 -0.07
CA PHE A 78 -6.71 -5.97 -0.60
C PHE A 78 -7.09 -4.95 0.48
N CYS A 79 -7.82 -5.38 1.52
CA CYS A 79 -8.12 -4.53 2.66
C CYS A 79 -6.86 -4.17 3.45
N ASP A 80 -5.95 -5.12 3.63
CA ASP A 80 -4.69 -4.94 4.37
C ASP A 80 -3.71 -3.96 3.65
N LEU A 81 -3.97 -3.62 2.38
CA LEU A 81 -3.22 -2.57 1.66
C LEU A 81 -3.60 -1.17 2.15
N LEU A 82 -4.83 -0.97 2.65
CA LEU A 82 -5.34 0.35 3.03
C LEU A 82 -4.63 0.91 4.27
N ASP A 83 -4.29 0.04 5.22
CA ASP A 83 -3.65 0.36 6.49
C ASP A 83 -2.20 -0.15 6.55
N HIS A 84 -1.56 -0.31 5.39
CA HIS A 84 -0.23 -0.90 5.30
C HIS A 84 0.80 -0.16 6.18
N PRO A 85 1.50 -0.84 7.10
CA PRO A 85 2.28 -0.21 8.17
C PRO A 85 3.47 0.62 7.67
N LYS A 86 4.01 0.33 6.47
CA LYS A 86 5.07 1.15 5.86
C LYS A 86 4.55 2.42 5.19
N ILE A 87 3.28 2.43 4.76
CA ILE A 87 2.68 3.54 4.00
C ILE A 87 1.93 4.50 4.93
N MET A 88 1.27 3.97 5.97
CA MET A 88 0.50 4.78 6.91
C MET A 88 1.28 5.94 7.54
N PRO A 89 2.53 5.76 8.03
CA PRO A 89 3.30 6.88 8.59
C PRO A 89 3.60 7.97 7.55
N ILE A 90 3.85 7.60 6.29
CA ILE A 90 4.09 8.53 5.20
C ILE A 90 2.81 9.33 4.91
N LEU A 91 1.67 8.65 4.79
CA LEU A 91 0.38 9.32 4.56
C LEU A 91 -0.04 10.22 5.73
N GLN A 92 0.11 9.76 6.99
CA GLN A 92 -0.18 10.58 8.17
C GLN A 92 0.68 11.83 8.20
N PHE A 93 1.98 11.70 7.90
CA PHE A 93 2.89 12.84 7.87
C PHE A 93 2.51 13.86 6.78
N ARG A 94 2.02 13.39 5.63
CA ARG A 94 1.64 14.24 4.47
C ARG A 94 0.26 14.87 4.60
N LEU A 95 -0.73 14.09 4.97
CA LEU A 95 -2.14 14.46 4.92
C LEU A 95 -2.65 14.97 6.26
N GLY A 96 -1.87 14.78 7.32
CA GLY A 96 -2.27 15.04 8.69
C GLY A 96 -3.13 13.92 9.27
N ASP A 97 -3.64 14.18 10.47
CA ASP A 97 -4.49 13.25 11.19
C ASP A 97 -5.85 13.09 10.50
N CYS A 98 -6.47 11.91 10.66
CA CYS A 98 -7.84 11.62 10.21
C CYS A 98 -8.08 11.74 8.69
N PHE A 99 -7.08 11.44 7.85
CA PHE A 99 -7.32 11.26 6.42
C PHE A 99 -8.25 10.06 6.18
N ARG A 100 -8.99 10.11 5.07
CA ARG A 100 -9.97 9.09 4.69
C ARG A 100 -9.83 8.76 3.22
N LEU A 101 -10.33 7.59 2.83
CA LEU A 101 -10.55 7.29 1.42
C LEU A 101 -11.53 8.31 0.83
N ASP A 102 -11.11 9.00 -0.23
CA ASP A 102 -11.94 10.02 -0.90
C ASP A 102 -13.21 9.39 -1.50
N ARG A 103 -13.06 8.21 -2.10
CA ARG A 103 -14.14 7.47 -2.77
C ARG A 103 -13.97 5.96 -2.54
N ILE A 104 -15.07 5.32 -2.23
CA ILE A 104 -15.25 3.86 -2.19
C ILE A 104 -16.13 3.49 -3.37
#